data_AF-A0A1V9SZ08-F1
#
_entry.id   AF-A0A1V9SZ08-F1
#
_cell.length_a   1.000
_cell.length_b   1.000
_cell.length_c   1.000
_cell.angle_alpha   90.00
_cell.angle_beta   90.00
_cell.angle_gamma   90.00
#
_symmetry.space_group_name_H-M   'P 1'
#
loop_
_entity.id
_entity.type
_entity.pdbx_description
1 polymer ?
#
loop_
_entity_poly.entity_id
_entity_poly.type
_entity_poly.pdbx_seq_one_letter_code
_entity_poly.pdbx_strand_id
1 'polypeptide(L)'
;MEMLLSEKRIEVEGIEEQIKRQKYKDAKEDKLKQLSETFSTILSSFEFPNLYEAYIDTKSYLPYVRGHKYSDLGSLGAVTLITMAYYLSIMICSEVQTGNHLGLLMIDTPRKNLGASSTSTEFRGEKIYESIINYFLQLGEECENDFQLIIVNNGYPSDFPRDYIVKEFSFDGHDGLIDDYNVTDE
;
A
#
# COMPACT_ATOMS: atom_id res chain seq x y z
N MET A 1 -59.93 1.22 -2.06
CA MET A 1 -59.09 1.78 -0.97
C MET A 1 -57.86 0.91 -0.72
N GLU A 2 -58.01 -0.41 -0.58
CA GLU A 2 -56.87 -1.34 -0.45
C GLU A 2 -55.89 -1.30 -1.63
N MET A 3 -56.40 -1.27 -2.87
CA MET A 3 -55.55 -1.18 -4.09
C MET A 3 -54.71 0.11 -4.14
N LEU A 4 -55.27 1.23 -3.69
CA LEU A 4 -54.56 2.51 -3.61
C LEU A 4 -53.47 2.47 -2.52
N LEU A 5 -53.73 1.77 -1.42
CA LEU A 5 -52.77 1.57 -0.33
C LEU A 5 -51.64 0.61 -0.73
N SER A 6 -51.91 -0.41 -1.56
CA SER A 6 -50.87 -1.31 -2.07
C SER A 6 -49.97 -0.62 -3.09
N GLU A 7 -50.53 0.18 -3.99
CA GLU A 7 -49.73 0.98 -4.95
C GLU A 7 -48.81 1.96 -4.22
N LYS A 8 -49.34 2.66 -3.20
CA LYS A 8 -48.55 3.56 -2.35
C LYS A 8 -47.41 2.85 -1.60
N ARG A 9 -47.61 1.60 -1.16
CA ARG A 9 -46.55 0.81 -0.50
C ARG A 9 -45.42 0.45 -1.46
N ILE A 10 -45.75 0.00 -2.68
CA ILE A 10 -44.77 -0.31 -3.71
C ILE A 10 -43.98 0.94 -4.10
N GLU A 11 -44.65 2.09 -4.22
CA GLU A 11 -44.01 3.38 -4.51
C GLU A 11 -43.00 3.78 -3.41
N VAL A 12 -43.38 3.61 -2.13
CA VAL A 12 -42.49 3.88 -0.99
C VAL A 12 -41.31 2.92 -0.95
N GLU A 13 -41.52 1.61 -1.14
CA GLU A 13 -40.45 0.61 -1.19
C GLU A 13 -39.45 0.92 -2.31
N GLY A 14 -39.93 1.32 -3.48
CA GLY A 14 -39.07 1.72 -4.61
C GLY A 14 -38.20 2.95 -4.30
N ILE A 15 -38.76 3.94 -3.60
CA ILE A 15 -38.03 5.14 -3.17
C ILE A 15 -36.98 4.78 -2.10
N GLU A 16 -37.32 3.94 -1.12
CA GLU A 16 -36.39 3.49 -0.09
C GLU A 16 -35.18 2.74 -0.68
N GLU A 17 -35.41 1.88 -1.66
CA GLU A 17 -34.31 1.21 -2.38
C GLU A 17 -33.43 2.19 -3.15
N GLN A 18 -34.02 3.19 -3.81
CA GLN A 18 -33.26 4.23 -4.52
C GLN A 18 -32.40 5.04 -3.54
N ILE A 19 -32.94 5.42 -2.38
CA ILE A 19 -32.19 6.12 -1.33
C ILE A 19 -31.05 5.23 -0.83
N LYS A 20 -31.28 3.94 -0.60
CA LYS A 20 -30.23 3.00 -0.19
C LYS A 20 -29.11 2.92 -1.23
N ARG A 21 -29.47 2.72 -2.51
CA ARG A 21 -28.52 2.65 -3.63
C ARG A 21 -27.68 3.91 -3.72
N GLN A 22 -28.28 5.09 -3.56
CA GLN A 22 -27.57 6.37 -3.56
C GLN A 22 -26.59 6.45 -2.38
N LYS A 23 -27.03 6.13 -1.16
CA LYS A 23 -26.15 6.10 0.02
C LYS A 23 -24.94 5.18 -0.14
N TYR A 24 -25.13 3.98 -0.68
CA TYR A 24 -24.04 3.05 -0.95
C TYR A 24 -23.07 3.59 -2.00
N LYS A 25 -23.57 4.30 -3.02
CA LYS A 25 -22.75 4.92 -4.06
C LYS A 25 -21.90 6.05 -3.47
N ASP A 26 -22.51 6.94 -2.70
CA ASP A 26 -21.80 8.07 -2.06
C ASP A 26 -20.70 7.55 -1.12
N ALA A 27 -21.02 6.57 -0.27
CA ALA A 27 -20.04 5.94 0.62
C ALA A 27 -18.88 5.27 -0.13
N LYS A 28 -19.14 4.71 -1.31
CA LYS A 28 -18.09 4.12 -2.16
C LYS A 28 -17.20 5.20 -2.77
N GLU A 29 -17.77 6.29 -3.27
CA GLU A 29 -17.02 7.40 -3.85
C GLU A 29 -16.13 8.07 -2.79
N ASP A 30 -16.64 8.24 -1.57
CA ASP A 30 -15.87 8.75 -0.43
C ASP A 30 -14.67 7.85 -0.09
N LYS A 31 -14.87 6.52 -0.05
CA LYS A 31 -13.78 5.56 0.19
C LYS A 31 -12.71 5.59 -0.91
N LEU A 32 -13.11 5.70 -2.17
CA LEU A 32 -12.15 5.78 -3.28
C LEU A 32 -11.38 7.10 -3.29
N LYS A 33 -12.04 8.18 -2.89
CA LYS A 33 -11.40 9.48 -2.70
C LYS A 33 -10.36 9.40 -1.59
N GLN A 34 -10.71 8.87 -0.43
CA GLN A 34 -9.79 8.64 0.68
C GLN A 34 -8.59 7.77 0.24
N LEU A 35 -8.86 6.66 -0.46
CA LEU A 35 -7.81 5.78 -0.99
C LEU A 35 -6.85 6.52 -1.93
N SER A 36 -7.38 7.40 -2.80
CA SER A 36 -6.57 8.20 -3.73
C SER A 36 -5.75 9.26 -3.01
N GLU A 37 -6.31 9.92 -2.00
CA GLU A 37 -5.62 10.90 -1.16
C GLU A 37 -4.47 10.23 -0.39
N THR A 38 -4.73 9.11 0.28
CA THR A 38 -3.72 8.32 0.98
C THR A 38 -2.62 7.84 0.02
N PHE A 39 -2.99 7.31 -1.15
CA PHE A 39 -2.03 6.91 -2.18
C PHE A 39 -1.11 8.06 -2.63
N SER A 40 -1.67 9.24 -2.88
CA SER A 40 -0.89 10.43 -3.28
C SER A 40 0.05 10.91 -2.17
N THR A 41 -0.41 10.89 -0.92
CA THR A 41 0.42 11.22 0.25
C THR A 41 1.59 10.25 0.39
N ILE A 42 1.37 8.94 0.27
CA ILE A 42 2.46 7.95 0.36
C ILE A 42 3.50 8.19 -0.73
N LEU A 43 3.09 8.39 -1.99
CA LEU A 43 4.03 8.67 -3.08
C LEU A 43 4.83 9.95 -2.87
N SER A 44 4.21 10.97 -2.23
CA SER A 44 4.91 12.19 -1.85
C SER A 44 5.95 11.92 -0.77
N SER A 45 5.61 11.12 0.25
CA SER A 45 6.54 10.70 1.31
C SER A 45 7.71 9.85 0.78
N PHE A 46 7.46 9.03 -0.25
CA PHE A 46 8.51 8.27 -0.96
C PHE A 46 9.41 9.15 -1.85
N GLU A 47 9.18 10.46 -1.89
CA GLU A 47 9.85 11.38 -2.81
C GLU A 47 9.77 10.94 -4.28
N PHE A 48 8.60 10.46 -4.72
CA PHE A 48 8.43 9.97 -6.08
C PHE A 48 8.84 11.05 -7.12
N PRO A 49 9.75 10.74 -8.07
CA PRO A 49 10.32 11.75 -8.95
C PRO A 49 9.30 12.46 -9.85
N ASN A 50 9.31 13.79 -9.82
CA ASN A 50 8.44 14.66 -10.62
C ASN A 50 6.95 14.35 -10.42
N LEU A 51 6.53 14.04 -9.19
CA LEU A 51 5.13 13.84 -8.83
C LEU A 51 4.35 15.16 -8.93
N TYR A 52 3.27 15.16 -9.72
CA TYR A 52 2.31 16.27 -9.77
C TYR A 52 0.85 15.81 -9.78
N GLU A 53 0.61 14.52 -10.02
CA GLU A 53 -0.71 13.91 -10.03
C GLU A 53 -0.57 12.42 -9.71
N ALA A 54 -1.37 11.95 -8.75
CA ALA A 54 -1.50 10.54 -8.39
C ALA A 54 -2.92 10.27 -7.87
N TYR A 55 -3.58 9.24 -8.39
CA TYR A 55 -4.92 8.84 -7.98
C TYR A 55 -5.20 7.37 -8.29
N ILE A 56 -6.24 6.82 -7.66
CA ILE A 56 -6.79 5.51 -8.01
C ILE A 56 -8.02 5.73 -8.90
N ASP A 57 -7.99 5.18 -10.12
CA ASP A 57 -9.10 5.34 -11.05
C ASP A 57 -10.37 4.64 -10.52
N THR A 58 -11.50 5.35 -10.52
CA THR A 58 -12.74 4.87 -9.88
C THR A 58 -13.44 3.73 -10.63
N LYS A 59 -13.03 3.47 -11.87
CA LYS A 59 -13.62 2.42 -12.73
C LYS A 59 -12.78 1.15 -12.71
N SER A 60 -11.48 1.28 -12.94
CA SER A 60 -10.54 0.16 -12.99
C SER A 60 -9.97 -0.21 -11.62
N TYR A 61 -10.04 0.71 -10.64
CA TYR A 61 -9.37 0.61 -9.34
C TYR A 61 -7.85 0.48 -9.47
N LEU A 62 -7.27 0.96 -10.58
CA LEU A 62 -5.83 0.89 -10.81
C LEU A 62 -5.19 2.24 -10.54
N PRO A 63 -3.92 2.25 -10.09
CA PRO A 63 -3.19 3.49 -9.88
C PRO A 63 -2.84 4.19 -11.19
N TYR A 64 -2.98 5.51 -11.18
CA TYR A 64 -2.52 6.42 -12.21
C TYR A 64 -1.57 7.44 -11.59
N VAL A 65 -0.48 7.74 -12.30
CA VAL A 65 0.51 8.75 -11.91
C VAL A 65 0.89 9.54 -13.15
N ARG A 66 0.82 10.88 -13.05
CA ARG A 66 1.11 11.79 -14.17
C ARG A 66 0.26 11.50 -15.42
N GLY A 67 -1.03 11.20 -15.23
CA GLY A 67 -1.95 10.82 -16.31
C GLY A 67 -1.74 9.44 -16.93
N HIS A 68 -0.74 8.67 -16.49
CA HIS A 68 -0.45 7.34 -17.02
C HIS A 68 -0.85 6.25 -16.04
N LYS A 69 -1.42 5.16 -16.55
CA LYS A 69 -1.64 3.95 -15.78
C LYS A 69 -0.29 3.41 -15.31
N TYR A 70 -0.21 2.91 -14.08
CA TYR A 70 1.06 2.44 -13.50
C TYR A 70 1.81 1.44 -14.39
N SER A 71 1.10 0.55 -15.09
CA SER A 71 1.68 -0.47 -15.98
C SER A 71 2.33 0.09 -17.23
N ASP A 72 2.03 1.33 -17.58
CA ASP A 72 2.46 1.96 -18.83
C ASP A 72 3.71 2.83 -18.61
N LEU A 73 4.18 2.94 -17.36
CA LEU A 73 5.41 3.63 -17.02
C LEU A 73 6.63 2.78 -17.39
N GLY A 74 7.57 3.36 -18.15
CA GLY A 74 8.77 2.68 -18.62
C GLY A 74 9.86 2.39 -17.56
N SER A 75 9.64 2.71 -16.28
CA SER A 75 10.62 2.51 -15.21
C SER A 75 10.12 1.51 -14.18
N LEU A 76 10.84 0.38 -14.04
CA LEU A 76 10.56 -0.65 -13.03
C LEU A 76 10.60 -0.10 -11.60
N GLY A 77 11.50 0.86 -11.33
CA GLY A 77 11.56 1.53 -10.04
C GLY A 77 10.29 2.35 -9.77
N ALA A 78 9.82 3.11 -10.76
CA ALA A 78 8.57 3.86 -10.65
C ALA A 78 7.36 2.93 -10.42
N VAL A 79 7.28 1.82 -11.17
CA VAL A 79 6.24 0.80 -10.98
C VAL A 79 6.29 0.25 -9.56
N THR A 80 7.49 -0.06 -9.05
CA THR A 80 7.68 -0.61 -7.69
C THR A 80 7.18 0.36 -6.61
N LEU A 81 7.54 1.65 -6.70
CA LEU A 81 7.07 2.69 -5.77
C LEU A 81 5.54 2.80 -5.77
N ILE A 82 4.94 2.82 -6.97
CA ILE A 82 3.48 2.91 -7.14
C ILE A 82 2.78 1.68 -6.57
N THR A 83 3.32 0.49 -6.81
CA THR A 83 2.76 -0.75 -6.28
C THR A 83 2.81 -0.80 -4.76
N MET A 84 3.94 -0.41 -4.15
CA MET A 84 4.05 -0.31 -2.69
C MET A 84 3.04 0.69 -2.12
N ALA A 85 3.01 1.91 -2.67
CA ALA A 85 2.08 2.94 -2.23
C ALA A 85 0.62 2.52 -2.35
N TYR A 86 0.27 1.78 -3.40
CA TYR A 86 -1.08 1.29 -3.62
C TYR A 86 -1.51 0.23 -2.59
N TYR A 87 -0.66 -0.75 -2.27
CA TYR A 87 -1.01 -1.75 -1.26
C TYR A 87 -1.02 -1.16 0.16
N LEU A 88 -0.12 -0.22 0.45
CA LEU A 88 -0.14 0.52 1.71
C LEU A 88 -1.42 1.35 1.85
N SER A 89 -1.87 2.03 0.80
CA SER A 89 -3.12 2.80 0.87
C SER A 89 -4.33 1.90 1.10
N ILE A 90 -4.39 0.72 0.48
CA ILE A 90 -5.45 -0.26 0.77
C ILE A 90 -5.42 -0.69 2.24
N MET A 91 -4.24 -1.01 2.77
CA MET A 91 -4.09 -1.43 4.16
C MET A 91 -4.52 -0.33 5.14
N ILE A 92 -4.05 0.91 4.94
CA ILE A 92 -4.37 2.05 5.79
C ILE A 92 -5.86 2.40 5.72
N CYS A 93 -6.46 2.34 4.53
CA CYS A 93 -7.90 2.62 4.35
C CYS A 93 -8.80 1.42 4.71
N SER A 94 -8.23 0.26 5.01
CA SER A 94 -9.02 -0.89 5.46
C SER A 94 -9.44 -0.67 6.91
N GLU A 95 -10.73 -0.38 7.14
CA GLU A 95 -11.24 -0.23 8.50
C GLU A 95 -11.04 -1.52 9.30
N VAL A 96 -10.19 -1.44 10.33
CA VAL A 96 -9.76 -2.53 11.23
C VAL A 96 -10.92 -3.30 11.88
N GLN A 97 -12.16 -2.79 11.85
CA GLN A 97 -13.32 -3.42 12.51
C GLN A 97 -14.43 -3.92 11.58
N THR A 98 -14.40 -3.66 10.27
CA THR A 98 -15.46 -4.14 9.34
C THR A 98 -14.95 -4.67 7.99
N GLY A 99 -13.66 -4.48 7.67
CA GLY A 99 -13.05 -5.01 6.46
C GLY A 99 -12.56 -6.45 6.63
N ASN A 100 -12.64 -7.26 5.56
CA ASN A 100 -12.02 -8.59 5.50
C ASN A 100 -10.50 -8.51 5.23
N HIS A 101 -9.85 -7.38 5.54
CA HIS A 101 -8.43 -7.21 5.33
C HIS A 101 -7.67 -7.85 6.49
N LEU A 102 -6.60 -8.59 6.20
CA LEU A 102 -5.85 -9.35 7.21
C LEU A 102 -5.12 -8.46 8.23
N GLY A 103 -5.00 -7.16 7.93
CA GLY A 103 -4.17 -6.24 8.72
C GLY A 103 -2.69 -6.62 8.66
N LEU A 104 -2.25 -7.26 7.58
CA LEU A 104 -0.87 -7.71 7.37
C LEU A 104 -0.42 -7.38 5.96
N LEU A 105 0.77 -6.79 5.83
CA LEU A 105 1.47 -6.60 4.56
C LEU A 105 2.93 -7.02 4.69
N MET A 106 3.41 -7.83 3.76
CA MET A 106 4.81 -8.21 3.65
C MET A 106 5.41 -7.67 2.36
N ILE A 107 6.56 -7.00 2.45
CA ILE A 107 7.29 -6.46 1.31
C ILE A 107 8.66 -7.12 1.25
N ASP A 108 8.91 -7.87 0.17
CA ASP A 108 10.19 -8.51 -0.10
C ASP A 108 11.06 -7.62 -1.00
N THR A 109 12.21 -7.22 -0.45
CA THR A 109 13.30 -6.50 -1.11
C THR A 109 12.83 -5.23 -1.86
N PRO A 110 12.29 -4.22 -1.14
CA PRO A 110 11.77 -2.99 -1.75
C PRO A 110 12.82 -2.22 -2.58
N ARG A 111 14.12 -2.41 -2.28
CA ARG A 111 15.24 -1.71 -2.93
C ARG A 111 15.58 -2.21 -4.33
N LYS A 112 15.26 -3.47 -4.68
CA LYS A 112 15.82 -4.16 -5.87
C LYS A 112 15.69 -3.37 -7.18
N ASN A 113 14.57 -2.67 -7.35
CA ASN A 113 14.26 -1.94 -8.59
C ASN A 113 14.53 -0.43 -8.52
N LEU A 114 15.01 0.11 -7.38
CA LEU A 114 15.19 1.55 -7.15
C LEU A 114 16.52 2.12 -7.69
N GLY A 115 17.41 1.28 -8.23
CA GLY A 115 18.75 1.68 -8.73
C GLY A 115 19.03 1.38 -10.21
N ALA A 116 18.03 0.95 -11.00
CA ALA A 116 18.29 0.31 -12.30
C ALA A 116 18.48 1.24 -13.52
N SER A 117 18.45 2.58 -13.41
CA SER A 117 18.58 3.47 -14.58
C SER A 117 19.69 4.54 -14.46
N SER A 118 20.86 4.26 -15.05
CA SER A 118 21.92 5.16 -15.55
C SER A 118 22.48 6.34 -14.70
N THR A 119 23.79 6.21 -14.41
CA THR A 119 24.91 7.18 -14.33
C THR A 119 24.88 8.39 -13.38
N SER A 120 23.74 8.80 -12.82
CA SER A 120 23.66 9.81 -11.74
C SER A 120 22.59 9.50 -10.69
N THR A 121 22.07 8.28 -10.73
CA THR A 121 20.85 7.85 -10.05
C THR A 121 21.07 7.06 -8.78
N GLU A 122 22.31 6.64 -8.47
CA GLU A 122 22.60 5.90 -7.24
C GLU A 122 22.24 6.73 -5.99
N PHE A 123 22.64 8.01 -5.96
CA PHE A 123 22.26 8.94 -4.89
C PHE A 123 20.75 9.23 -4.82
N ARG A 124 20.05 9.24 -5.98
CA ARG A 124 18.59 9.46 -5.99
C ARG A 124 17.85 8.20 -5.54
N GLY A 125 18.32 7.02 -5.92
CA GLY A 125 17.78 5.74 -5.50
C GLY A 125 17.96 5.51 -4.00
N GLU A 126 19.11 5.90 -3.45
CA GLU A 126 19.36 5.81 -2.01
C GLU A 126 18.44 6.73 -1.21
N LYS A 127 18.32 8.00 -1.63
CA LYS A 127 17.43 8.94 -0.96
C LYS A 127 15.96 8.49 -0.98
N ILE A 128 15.51 7.93 -2.11
CA ILE A 128 14.17 7.34 -2.23
C ILE A 128 14.04 6.11 -1.32
N TYR A 129 15.08 5.28 -1.24
CA TYR A 129 15.07 4.12 -0.35
C TYR A 129 14.99 4.55 1.13
N GLU A 130 15.79 5.52 1.55
CA GLU A 130 15.73 6.10 2.89
C GLU A 130 14.36 6.70 3.21
N SER A 131 13.74 7.43 2.26
CA SER A 131 12.40 8.01 2.47
C SER A 131 11.31 6.94 2.63
N ILE A 132 11.41 5.82 1.92
CA ILE A 132 10.54 4.65 2.10
C ILE A 132 10.71 4.07 3.50
N ILE A 133 11.94 3.84 3.95
CA ILE A 133 12.21 3.28 5.29
C ILE A 133 11.71 4.21 6.39
N ASN A 134 11.94 5.52 6.27
CA ASN A 134 11.43 6.51 7.21
C ASN A 134 9.90 6.51 7.25
N TYR A 135 9.24 6.37 6.10
CA TYR A 135 7.79 6.26 6.06
C TYR A 135 7.28 4.98 6.74
N PHE A 136 7.97 3.85 6.61
CA PHE A 136 7.62 2.62 7.31
C PHE A 136 7.77 2.75 8.83
N LEU A 137 8.83 3.40 9.30
CA LEU A 137 9.02 3.69 10.73
C LEU A 137 7.89 4.58 11.24
N GLN A 138 7.57 5.66 10.52
CA GLN A 138 6.46 6.55 10.86
C GLN A 138 5.12 5.78 10.94
N LEU A 139 4.84 4.91 9.97
CA LEU A 139 3.64 4.07 10.01
C LEU A 139 3.63 3.12 11.22
N GLY A 140 4.77 2.55 11.58
CA GLY A 140 4.90 1.69 12.76
C GLY A 140 4.57 2.44 14.06
N GLU A 141 4.92 3.72 14.15
CA GLU A 141 4.57 4.59 15.30
C GLU A 141 3.10 5.02 15.28
N GLU A 142 2.55 5.40 14.13
CA GLU A 142 1.18 5.93 14.00
C GLU A 142 0.10 4.84 14.06
N CYS A 143 0.41 3.62 13.60
CA CYS A 143 -0.55 2.55 13.37
C CYS A 143 -0.18 1.23 14.08
N GLU A 144 0.55 1.30 15.21
CA GLU A 144 1.09 0.14 15.94
C GLU A 144 0.05 -0.96 16.21
N ASN A 145 -1.20 -0.59 16.50
CA ASN A 145 -2.28 -1.53 16.85
C ASN A 145 -3.27 -1.82 15.71
N ASP A 146 -3.07 -1.23 14.53
CA ASP A 146 -4.01 -1.30 13.41
C ASP A 146 -3.62 -2.39 12.39
N PHE A 147 -2.32 -2.55 12.13
CA PHE A 147 -1.79 -3.56 11.19
C PHE A 147 -0.35 -3.96 11.50
N GLN A 148 0.08 -5.06 10.90
CA GLN A 148 1.45 -5.55 10.90
C GLN A 148 2.10 -5.32 9.52
N LEU A 149 3.22 -4.61 9.49
CA LEU A 149 4.05 -4.44 8.30
C LEU A 149 5.37 -5.20 8.48
N ILE A 150 5.65 -6.16 7.60
CA ILE A 150 6.88 -6.94 7.61
C ILE A 150 7.71 -6.58 6.37
N ILE A 151 8.94 -6.13 6.60
CA ILE A 151 9.87 -5.79 5.52
C ILE A 151 11.02 -6.80 5.55
N VAL A 152 11.22 -7.50 4.45
CA VAL A 152 12.38 -8.38 4.23
C VAL A 152 13.32 -7.64 3.31
N ASN A 153 14.55 -7.36 3.76
CA ASN A 153 15.48 -6.62 2.92
C ASN A 153 16.95 -6.97 3.18
N ASN A 154 17.78 -6.75 2.16
CA ASN A 154 19.23 -6.85 2.25
C ASN A 154 19.80 -5.47 2.59
N GLY A 155 19.81 -5.15 3.88
CA GLY A 155 20.33 -3.91 4.45
C GLY A 155 19.29 -2.84 4.72
N TYR A 156 19.70 -1.83 5.47
CA TYR A 156 18.89 -0.72 5.96
C TYR A 156 19.83 0.48 6.24
N PRO A 157 19.30 1.72 6.34
CA PRO A 157 20.10 2.89 6.70
C PRO A 157 20.91 2.66 7.99
N SER A 158 22.09 3.27 8.10
CA SER A 158 23.01 2.99 9.21
C SER A 158 22.49 3.44 10.58
N ASP A 159 21.53 4.36 10.59
CA ASP A 159 20.81 4.88 11.75
C ASP A 159 19.46 4.17 12.01
N PHE A 160 19.19 3.06 11.32
CA PHE A 160 17.96 2.29 11.52
C PHE A 160 17.82 1.80 12.99
N PRO A 161 16.67 2.00 13.66
CA PRO A 161 16.52 1.62 15.05
C PRO A 161 16.50 0.10 15.21
N ARG A 162 17.39 -0.43 16.07
CA ARG A 162 17.58 -1.87 16.24
C ARG A 162 16.36 -2.60 16.78
N ASP A 163 15.46 -1.91 17.48
CA ASP A 163 14.25 -2.50 18.05
C ASP A 163 13.25 -2.96 16.97
N TYR A 164 13.37 -2.44 15.73
CA TYR A 164 12.59 -2.90 14.57
C TYR A 164 13.24 -4.08 13.82
N ILE A 165 14.45 -4.49 14.20
CA ILE A 165 15.14 -5.64 13.60
C ILE A 165 14.71 -6.91 14.32
N VAL A 166 13.82 -7.68 13.68
CA VAL A 166 13.31 -8.94 14.25
C VAL A 166 14.31 -10.08 14.11
N LYS A 167 14.98 -10.19 12.95
CA LYS A 167 15.95 -11.25 12.64
C LYS A 167 16.86 -10.80 11.50
N GLU A 168 18.13 -11.14 11.61
CA GLU A 168 19.10 -11.03 10.52
C GLU A 168 19.46 -12.43 10.01
N PHE A 169 19.67 -12.56 8.71
CA PHE A 169 20.05 -13.81 8.06
C PHE A 169 21.41 -13.66 7.39
N SER A 170 22.24 -14.69 7.49
CA SER A 170 23.55 -14.72 6.85
C SER A 170 23.47 -15.28 5.44
N PHE A 171 24.32 -14.78 4.54
CA PHE A 171 24.40 -15.29 3.15
C PHE A 171 25.00 -16.70 3.08
N ASP A 172 25.77 -17.11 4.09
CA ASP A 172 26.43 -18.41 4.15
C ASP A 172 25.49 -19.55 4.61
N GLY A 173 24.23 -19.24 4.94
CA GLY A 173 23.22 -20.24 5.31
C GLY A 173 23.33 -20.77 6.73
N HIS A 174 24.23 -20.22 7.55
CA HIS A 174 24.38 -20.64 8.95
C HIS A 174 23.35 -20.03 9.91
N ASP A 175 22.78 -18.87 9.56
CA ASP A 175 21.74 -18.20 10.34
C ASP A 175 20.49 -18.03 9.48
N GLY A 176 19.60 -19.03 9.50
CA GLY A 176 18.38 -19.14 8.69
C GLY A 176 17.09 -18.93 9.49
N LEU A 177 15.94 -19.10 8.82
CA LEU A 177 14.64 -19.32 9.51
C LEU A 177 14.54 -20.75 10.07
N ILE A 178 15.23 -21.67 9.39
CA ILE A 178 15.46 -23.04 9.80
C ILE A 178 16.97 -23.16 9.89
N ASP A 179 17.50 -23.25 11.10
CA ASP A 179 18.91 -23.45 11.30
C ASP A 179 19.21 -24.95 11.17
N ASP A 180 19.91 -25.34 10.10
CA ASP A 180 20.37 -26.71 9.90
C ASP A 180 21.58 -27.00 10.81
N TYR A 181 21.35 -27.01 12.13
CA TYR A 181 22.38 -27.29 13.15
C TYR A 181 22.86 -28.76 13.17
N ASN A 182 22.85 -29.49 12.05
CA ASN A 182 23.16 -30.93 12.02
C ASN A 182 23.91 -31.45 10.78
N VAL A 183 24.62 -30.62 10.02
CA VAL A 183 25.61 -31.14 9.08
C VAL A 183 26.98 -31.05 9.73
N THR A 184 27.32 -32.05 10.54
CA THR A 184 28.73 -32.34 10.83
C THR A 184 29.39 -32.80 9.54
N ASP A 185 30.37 -32.04 9.07
CA ASP A 185 31.26 -32.47 7.99
C ASP A 185 31.96 -33.78 8.41
N GLU A 186 31.59 -34.89 7.76
CA GLU A 186 32.43 -36.09 7.66
C GLU A 186 33.29 -36.04 6.40
#